data_AF-A0A8S1QT31-F1
#
_entry.id   AF-A0A8S1QT31-F1
#
_cell.length_a   1.000
_cell.length_b   1.000
_cell.length_c   1.000
_cell.angle_alpha   90.00
_cell.angle_beta   90.00
_cell.angle_gamma   90.00
#
_symmetry.space_group_name_H-M   'P 1'
#
loop_
_entity.id
_entity.type
_entity.pdbx_description
1 polymer ?
#
loop_
_entity_poly.entity_id
_entity_poly.type
_entity_poly.pdbx_seq_one_letter_code
_entity_poly.pdbx_strand_id
1 'polypeptide(L)'
;MNFCNTGPIAAQCYLGKDVVQSIHYFLIKAIQDLTRLGHDLHIDFGFIKISVLNKYLKYKYEQSFINKLNQTDYELKMRKSDMATSQHWRTTQEEKWSKSTLNHLLTRPNPNQVQDNYEKSMALKIMSLDLNTAEQTNYNQNQKVKLPTLNK
;
A
#
# COMPACT_ATOMS: atom_id res chain seq x y z
N MET A 1 19.89 15.36 8.77
CA MET A 1 20.29 14.58 9.96
C MET A 1 19.05 13.87 10.50
N ASN A 2 18.88 12.58 10.24
CA ASN A 2 17.66 11.84 10.62
C ASN A 2 17.96 10.52 11.36
N PHE A 3 19.11 10.42 12.03
CA PHE A 3 19.59 9.17 12.65
C PHE A 3 19.27 9.02 14.15
N CYS A 4 18.83 10.08 14.84
CA CYS A 4 18.40 10.02 16.24
C CYS A 4 17.04 10.73 16.40
N ASN A 5 15.97 10.11 15.90
CA ASN A 5 14.63 10.67 16.10
C ASN A 5 14.23 10.53 17.58
N THR A 6 13.91 11.65 18.22
CA THR A 6 13.56 11.69 19.64
C THR A 6 12.23 10.99 19.95
N GLY A 7 11.32 10.88 18.98
CA GLY A 7 10.02 10.22 19.17
C GLY A 7 10.13 8.72 19.48
N PRO A 8 10.74 7.91 18.60
CA PRO A 8 10.93 6.48 18.85
C PRO A 8 11.75 6.17 20.11
N ILE A 9 12.78 6.97 20.38
CA ILE A 9 13.63 6.80 21.58
C ILE A 9 12.81 7.10 22.85
N ALA A 10 12.04 8.18 22.85
CA ALA A 10 11.14 8.54 23.94
C ALA A 10 10.10 7.43 24.23
N ALA A 11 9.53 6.83 23.18
CA ALA A 11 8.59 5.73 23.32
C ALA A 11 9.23 4.47 23.94
N GLN A 12 10.46 4.13 23.54
CA GLN A 12 11.18 2.96 24.09
C GLN A 12 11.67 3.18 25.53
N CYS A 13 12.03 4.41 25.87
CA CYS A 13 12.50 4.77 27.21
C CYS A 13 11.38 5.20 28.16
N TYR A 14 10.11 5.19 27.73
CA TYR A 14 8.96 5.71 28.49
C TYR A 14 9.15 7.15 29.00
N LEU A 15 9.83 7.99 28.20
CA LEU A 15 10.10 9.39 28.52
C LEU A 15 9.31 10.33 27.60
N GLY A 16 9.14 11.57 28.03
CA GLY A 16 8.64 12.63 27.16
C GLY A 16 9.63 12.94 26.04
N LYS A 17 9.12 13.22 24.83
CA LYS A 17 9.95 13.61 23.68
C LYS A 17 10.87 14.79 23.99
N ASP A 18 10.35 15.78 24.71
CA ASP A 18 11.08 17.00 25.08
C ASP A 18 12.23 16.72 26.05
N VAL A 19 12.05 15.74 26.95
CA VAL A 19 13.08 15.28 27.89
C VAL A 19 14.22 14.62 27.12
N VAL A 20 13.89 13.71 26.19
CA VAL A 20 14.89 13.04 25.35
C VAL A 20 15.64 14.06 24.48
N GLN A 21 14.94 15.05 23.93
CA GLN A 21 15.57 16.11 23.14
C GLN A 21 16.54 16.95 23.99
N SER A 22 16.12 17.31 25.21
CA SER A 22 16.97 18.06 26.14
C SER A 22 18.22 17.26 26.54
N ILE A 23 18.06 15.96 26.83
CA ILE A 23 19.18 15.07 27.18
C ILE A 23 20.20 15.01 26.04
N HIS A 24 19.76 14.82 24.78
CA HIS A 24 20.67 14.80 23.64
C HIS A 24 21.45 16.11 23.50
N TYR A 25 20.76 17.24 23.67
CA TYR A 25 21.39 18.56 23.59
C TYR A 25 22.45 18.75 24.68
N PHE A 26 22.11 18.45 25.94
CA PHE A 26 23.04 18.58 27.07
C PHE A 26 24.22 17.62 26.97
N LEU A 27 24.01 16.39 26.48
CA LEU A 27 25.08 15.43 26.27
C LEU A 27 26.12 15.95 25.27
N ILE A 28 25.67 16.45 24.11
CA ILE A 28 26.57 16.99 23.09
C ILE A 28 27.30 18.23 23.63
N LYS A 29 26.59 19.10 24.34
CA LYS A 29 27.17 20.31 24.93
C LYS A 29 28.24 19.98 25.96
N ALA A 30 28.01 19.00 26.83
CA ALA A 30 29.00 18.55 27.81
C ALA A 30 30.28 18.01 27.15
N ILE A 31 30.14 17.22 26.08
CA ILE A 31 31.28 16.71 25.30
C ILE A 31 32.08 17.86 24.68
N GLN A 32 31.40 18.85 24.11
CA GLN A 32 32.04 20.04 23.54
C GLN A 32 32.79 20.84 24.60
N ASP A 33 32.17 21.06 25.76
CA ASP A 33 32.77 21.81 26.87
C ASP A 33 34.02 21.10 27.40
N LEU A 34 33.96 19.79 27.65
CA LEU A 34 35.10 18.97 28.08
C LEU A 34 36.25 18.98 27.06
N THR A 35 35.92 18.89 25.77
CA THR A 35 36.92 18.95 24.70
C THR A 35 37.58 20.33 24.60
N ARG A 36 36.81 21.41 24.82
CA ARG A 36 37.31 22.79 24.79
C ARG A 36 38.24 23.09 25.97
N LEU A 37 37.96 22.51 27.14
CA LEU A 37 38.82 22.57 28.33
C LEU A 37 40.11 21.74 28.17
N GLY A 38 40.21 20.91 27.12
CA GLY A 38 41.40 20.11 26.84
C GLY A 38 41.47 18.81 27.63
N HIS A 39 40.35 18.34 28.17
CA HIS A 39 40.29 17.02 28.80
C HIS A 39 40.21 15.91 27.75
N ASP A 40 40.90 14.81 28.03
CA ASP A 40 40.79 13.59 27.26
C ASP A 40 39.49 12.85 27.65
N LEU A 41 38.77 12.38 26.63
CA LEU A 41 37.45 11.78 26.80
C LEU A 41 37.46 10.37 26.22
N HIS A 42 37.11 9.37 27.03
CA HIS A 42 36.93 8.00 26.57
C HIS A 42 35.49 7.57 26.85
N ILE A 43 34.70 7.40 25.78
CA ILE A 43 33.31 6.93 25.88
C ILE A 43 33.21 5.56 25.23
N ASP A 44 32.81 4.57 26.02
CA ASP A 44 32.53 3.22 25.55
C ASP A 44 31.00 2.99 25.53
N PHE A 45 30.42 2.91 24.34
CA PHE A 45 29.00 2.60 24.15
C PHE A 45 28.75 1.10 23.93
N GLY A 46 29.78 0.25 24.10
CA GLY A 46 29.73 -1.19 23.86
C GLY A 46 29.90 -1.58 22.38
N PHE A 47 29.13 -0.97 21.49
CA PHE A 47 29.22 -1.22 20.03
C PHE A 47 30.18 -0.27 19.30
N ILE A 48 30.46 0.89 19.90
CA ILE A 48 31.45 1.86 19.43
C ILE A 48 32.23 2.41 20.62
N LYS A 49 33.55 2.49 20.45
CA LYS A 49 34.45 3.16 21.40
C LYS A 49 34.90 4.47 20.77
N ILE A 50 34.60 5.57 21.44
CA ILE A 50 34.96 6.92 21.01
C ILE A 50 36.00 7.45 21.99
N SER A 51 37.09 7.99 21.46
CA SER A 51 38.17 8.59 22.26
C SER A 51 38.53 9.94 21.68
N VAL A 52 38.47 10.99 22.49
CA VAL A 52 38.97 12.32 22.16
C VAL A 52 40.26 12.50 22.94
N LEU A 53 41.39 12.50 22.23
CA LEU A 53 42.72 12.63 22.81
C LEU A 53 43.38 13.87 22.20
N ASN A 54 43.75 14.86 23.02
CA ASN A 54 44.35 16.11 22.52
C ASN A 54 43.56 16.75 21.36
N LYS A 55 42.23 16.83 21.48
CA LYS A 55 41.29 17.33 20.44
C LYS A 55 41.23 16.48 19.16
N TYR A 56 41.89 15.32 19.12
CA TYR A 56 41.73 14.34 18.05
C TYR A 56 40.66 13.31 18.40
N LEU A 57 39.61 13.25 17.58
CA LEU A 57 38.57 12.23 17.67
C LEU A 57 39.03 10.94 16.99
N LYS A 58 39.15 9.87 17.76
CA LYS A 58 39.34 8.50 17.30
C LYS A 58 38.08 7.70 17.61
N TYR A 59 37.65 6.87 16.67
CA TYR A 59 36.54 5.94 16.90
C TYR A 59 36.97 4.54 16.47
N LYS A 60 36.47 3.54 17.18
CA LYS A 60 36.64 2.14 16.84
C LYS A 60 35.30 1.42 17.03
N TYR A 61 34.79 0.87 15.95
CA TYR A 61 33.62 -0.01 16.01
C TYR A 61 34.03 -1.41 16.46
N GLU A 62 33.12 -2.07 17.16
CA GLU A 62 33.28 -3.47 17.52
C GLU A 62 33.04 -4.35 16.27
N GLN A 63 33.92 -5.32 16.03
CA GLN A 63 33.94 -6.05 14.75
C GLN A 63 32.70 -6.93 14.57
N SER A 64 32.17 -7.51 15.65
CA SER A 64 30.94 -8.30 15.60
C SER A 64 29.72 -7.45 15.23
N PHE A 65 29.67 -6.19 15.67
CA PHE A 65 28.65 -5.23 15.29
C PHE A 65 28.71 -4.87 13.80
N ILE A 66 29.89 -4.62 13.26
CA ILE A 66 30.08 -4.37 11.81
C ILE A 66 29.56 -5.55 10.99
N ASN A 67 29.90 -6.77 11.41
CA ASN A 67 29.49 -7.98 10.72
C ASN A 67 27.96 -8.20 10.76
N LYS A 68 27.28 -7.80 11.84
CA LYS A 68 25.81 -7.83 11.95
C LYS A 68 25.13 -6.75 11.13
N LEU A 69 25.70 -5.55 11.05
CA LEU A 69 25.14 -4.43 10.28
C LEU A 69 25.07 -4.73 8.78
N ASN A 70 26.05 -5.50 8.28
CA ASN A 70 26.10 -5.92 6.88
C ASN A 70 25.17 -7.11 6.55
N GLN A 71 24.44 -7.65 7.53
CA GLN A 71 23.42 -8.68 7.26
C GLN A 71 22.14 -8.02 6.73
N THR A 72 21.91 -8.18 5.43
CA THR A 72 20.73 -7.71 4.68
C THR A 72 19.38 -8.20 5.22
N ASP A 73 19.40 -9.19 6.12
CA ASP A 73 18.20 -9.75 6.77
C ASP A 73 17.44 -8.73 7.63
N TYR A 74 18.13 -7.72 8.17
CA TYR A 74 17.49 -6.67 8.97
C TYR A 74 16.62 -5.74 8.10
N GLU A 75 17.10 -5.36 6.91
CA GLU A 75 16.33 -4.54 5.97
C GLU A 75 15.08 -5.27 5.46
N LEU A 76 15.20 -6.58 5.22
CA LEU A 76 14.07 -7.44 4.85
C LEU A 76 12.98 -7.47 5.93
N LYS A 77 13.34 -7.59 7.21
CA LYS A 77 12.37 -7.64 8.33
C LYS A 77 11.69 -6.30 8.64
N MET A 78 12.23 -5.18 8.18
CA MET A 78 11.58 -3.86 8.31
C MET A 78 10.53 -3.58 7.24
N ARG A 79 10.46 -4.39 6.17
CA ARG A 79 9.43 -4.24 5.14
C ARG A 79 8.10 -4.77 5.67
N LYS A 80 7.08 -3.89 5.75
CA LYS A 80 5.71 -4.28 6.17
C LYS A 80 5.06 -5.31 5.23
N SER A 81 5.57 -5.45 4.00
CA SER A 81 5.05 -6.32 2.96
C SER A 81 6.12 -6.47 1.87
N ASP A 82 6.49 -7.70 1.56
CA ASP A 82 7.31 -8.01 0.38
C ASP A 82 6.49 -8.16 -0.90
N MET A 83 5.15 -8.24 -0.79
CA MET A 83 4.26 -8.31 -1.94
C MET A 83 4.25 -7.00 -2.71
N ALA A 84 4.29 -7.10 -4.04
CA ALA A 84 4.04 -5.95 -4.91
C ALA A 84 2.70 -5.30 -4.56
N THR A 85 2.68 -3.97 -4.50
CA THR A 85 1.48 -3.20 -4.08
C THR A 85 0.24 -3.60 -4.87
N SER A 86 0.38 -3.87 -6.18
CA SER A 86 -0.71 -4.34 -7.04
C SER A 86 -1.32 -5.67 -6.60
N GLN A 87 -0.48 -6.63 -6.18
CA GLN A 87 -0.94 -7.91 -5.65
C GLN A 87 -1.59 -7.74 -4.28
N HIS A 88 -0.97 -6.92 -3.41
CA HIS A 88 -1.52 -6.61 -2.09
C HIS A 88 -2.93 -6.01 -2.16
N TRP A 89 -3.19 -5.08 -3.09
CA TRP A 89 -4.52 -4.50 -3.26
C TRP A 89 -5.56 -5.51 -3.77
N ARG A 90 -5.17 -6.45 -4.63
CA ARG A 90 -6.11 -7.45 -5.16
C ARG A 90 -6.48 -8.49 -4.10
N THR A 91 -5.49 -9.10 -3.46
CA THR A 91 -5.71 -10.20 -2.51
C THR A 91 -6.31 -9.70 -1.19
N THR A 92 -5.81 -8.59 -0.66
CA THR A 92 -6.25 -8.08 0.65
C THR A 92 -7.66 -7.50 0.61
N GLN A 93 -8.09 -6.93 -0.52
CA GLN A 93 -9.46 -6.43 -0.67
C GLN A 93 -10.47 -7.58 -0.77
N GLU A 94 -10.11 -8.66 -1.46
CA GLU A 94 -10.96 -9.84 -1.57
C GLU A 94 -11.13 -10.55 -0.22
N GLU A 95 -10.04 -10.72 0.54
CA GLU A 95 -10.08 -11.27 1.89
C GLU A 95 -10.81 -10.39 2.91
N LYS A 96 -10.64 -9.05 2.84
CA LYS A 96 -11.35 -8.14 3.74
C LYS A 96 -12.84 -8.04 3.39
N TRP A 97 -13.18 -8.14 2.11
CA TRP A 97 -14.57 -8.19 1.67
C TRP A 97 -15.25 -9.49 2.09
N SER A 98 -14.60 -10.64 1.91
CA SER A 98 -15.18 -11.94 2.30
C SER A 98 -15.51 -12.00 3.79
N LYS A 99 -14.67 -11.38 4.62
CA LYS A 99 -14.84 -11.24 6.08
C LYS A 99 -15.78 -10.10 6.51
N SER A 100 -16.23 -9.25 5.59
CA SER A 100 -17.10 -8.10 5.90
C SER A 100 -18.55 -8.53 6.09
N THR A 101 -19.21 -7.94 7.09
CA THR A 101 -20.65 -8.10 7.37
C THR A 101 -21.51 -7.71 6.17
N LEU A 102 -21.03 -6.79 5.32
CA LEU A 102 -21.74 -6.33 4.13
C LEU A 102 -21.80 -7.41 3.03
N ASN A 103 -20.82 -8.31 2.96
CA ASN A 103 -20.81 -9.41 1.99
C ASN A 103 -21.90 -10.46 2.29
N HIS A 104 -22.34 -10.55 3.56
CA HIS A 104 -23.46 -11.42 3.92
C HIS A 104 -24.83 -10.82 3.53
N LEU A 105 -24.90 -9.50 3.34
CA LEU A 105 -26.12 -8.79 2.93
C LEU A 105 -26.21 -8.60 1.42
N LEU A 106 -25.07 -8.41 0.75
CA LEU A 106 -24.97 -8.20 -0.68
C LEU A 106 -24.10 -9.31 -1.27
N THR A 107 -24.74 -10.35 -1.79
CA THR A 107 -24.04 -11.37 -2.59
C THR A 107 -23.54 -10.72 -3.87
N ARG A 108 -22.23 -10.87 -4.15
CA ARG A 108 -21.71 -10.43 -5.45
C ARG A 108 -22.42 -11.22 -6.55
N PRO A 109 -22.92 -10.55 -7.60
CA PRO A 109 -23.48 -11.27 -8.73
C PRO A 109 -22.37 -12.09 -9.38
N ASN A 110 -22.64 -13.37 -9.64
CA ASN A 110 -21.68 -14.27 -10.27
C ASN A 110 -21.39 -13.76 -11.69
N PRO A 111 -20.12 -13.38 -12.01
CA PRO A 111 -19.80 -12.75 -13.28
C PRO A 111 -20.16 -13.61 -14.49
N ASN A 112 -20.06 -14.94 -14.37
CA ASN A 112 -20.42 -15.87 -15.43
C ASN A 112 -21.94 -15.87 -15.66
N GLN A 113 -22.74 -15.84 -14.59
CA GLN A 113 -24.19 -15.78 -14.71
C GLN A 113 -24.69 -14.45 -15.25
N VAL A 114 -24.01 -13.34 -14.91
CA VAL A 114 -24.33 -12.02 -15.47
C VAL A 114 -24.06 -11.99 -16.97
N GLN A 115 -22.93 -12.55 -17.41
CA GLN A 115 -22.57 -12.64 -18.82
C GLN A 115 -23.56 -13.52 -19.60
N ASP A 116 -23.89 -14.71 -19.09
CA ASP A 116 -24.88 -15.60 -19.70
C ASP A 116 -26.27 -14.92 -19.84
N ASN A 117 -26.70 -14.20 -18.80
CA ASN A 117 -27.98 -13.49 -18.82
C ASN A 117 -27.96 -12.31 -19.79
N TYR A 118 -26.81 -11.63 -19.93
CA TYR A 118 -26.62 -10.57 -20.91
C TYR A 118 -26.73 -11.11 -22.34
N GLU A 119 -26.07 -12.22 -22.65
CA GLU A 119 -26.12 -12.86 -23.97
C GLU A 119 -27.55 -13.34 -24.32
N LYS A 120 -28.24 -13.97 -23.37
CA LYS A 120 -29.66 -14.36 -23.53
C LYS A 120 -30.56 -13.15 -23.78
N SER A 121 -30.36 -12.07 -23.03
CA SER A 121 -31.14 -10.83 -23.20
C SER A 121 -30.88 -10.16 -24.54
N MET A 122 -29.64 -10.20 -25.02
CA MET A 122 -29.28 -9.69 -26.33
C MET A 122 -29.94 -10.50 -27.45
N ALA A 123 -29.95 -11.84 -27.35
CA ALA A 123 -30.65 -12.70 -28.29
C ALA A 123 -32.17 -12.42 -28.30
N LEU A 124 -32.78 -12.26 -27.12
CA LEU A 124 -34.21 -11.88 -27.01
C LEU A 124 -34.51 -10.53 -27.66
N LYS A 125 -33.60 -9.56 -27.53
CA LYS A 125 -33.73 -8.25 -28.18
C LYS A 125 -33.66 -8.34 -29.71
N ILE A 126 -32.76 -9.17 -30.24
CA ILE A 126 -32.67 -9.37 -31.69
C ILE A 126 -33.94 -10.04 -32.20
N MET A 127 -34.38 -11.11 -31.55
CA MET A 127 -35.62 -11.81 -31.93
C MET A 127 -36.86 -10.91 -31.87
N SER A 128 -36.95 -10.01 -30.88
CA SER A 128 -38.09 -9.08 -30.79
C SER A 128 -38.06 -8.02 -31.91
N LEU A 129 -36.88 -7.57 -32.32
CA LEU A 129 -36.71 -6.69 -33.48
C LEU A 129 -37.07 -7.40 -34.79
N ASP A 130 -36.64 -8.65 -34.96
CA ASP A 130 -36.94 -9.45 -36.15
C ASP A 130 -38.45 -9.76 -36.25
N LEU A 131 -39.10 -10.12 -35.13
CA LEU A 131 -40.55 -10.32 -35.08
C LEU A 131 -41.32 -9.05 -35.44
N ASN A 132 -40.93 -7.89 -34.91
CA ASN A 132 -41.58 -6.62 -35.23
C ASN A 132 -41.40 -6.26 -36.72
N THR A 133 -40.21 -6.53 -37.28
CA THR A 133 -39.93 -6.31 -38.71
C THR A 133 -40.73 -7.29 -39.60
N ALA A 134 -40.87 -8.54 -39.18
CA ALA A 134 -41.68 -9.54 -39.86
C ALA A 134 -43.18 -9.18 -39.84
N GLU A 135 -43.72 -8.71 -38.72
CA GLU A 135 -45.10 -8.22 -38.63
C GLU A 135 -45.35 -7.04 -39.58
N GLN A 136 -44.45 -6.05 -39.61
CA GLN A 136 -44.59 -4.89 -40.49
C GLN A 136 -44.49 -5.25 -41.98
N THR A 137 -43.63 -6.19 -42.35
CA THR A 137 -43.50 -6.65 -43.75
C THR A 137 -44.74 -7.43 -44.19
N ASN A 138 -45.27 -8.33 -43.36
CA ASN A 138 -46.52 -9.03 -43.61
C ASN A 138 -47.72 -8.07 -43.72
N TYR A 139 -47.81 -7.08 -42.82
CA TYR A 139 -48.84 -6.05 -42.87
C TYR A 139 -48.81 -5.26 -44.19
N ASN A 140 -47.62 -4.85 -44.63
CA ASN A 140 -47.42 -4.12 -45.89
C ASN A 140 -47.73 -4.98 -47.14
N GLN A 141 -47.41 -6.28 -47.13
CA GLN A 141 -47.77 -7.20 -48.22
C GLN A 141 -49.29 -7.38 -48.34
N ASN A 142 -50.00 -7.53 -47.22
CA ASN A 142 -51.46 -7.68 -47.21
C ASN A 142 -52.21 -6.43 -47.69
N GLN A 143 -51.66 -5.22 -47.52
CA GLN A 143 -52.24 -3.98 -48.06
C GLN A 143 -52.08 -3.86 -49.58
N LYS A 144 -50.94 -4.28 -50.15
CA LYS A 144 -50.69 -4.19 -51.59
C LYS A 144 -51.60 -5.07 -52.45
N VAL A 145 -52.22 -6.09 -51.87
CA VAL A 145 -53.14 -7.03 -52.56
C VAL A 145 -54.55 -6.43 -52.73
N LYS A 146 -54.88 -5.29 -52.12
CA LYS A 146 -56.23 -4.67 -52.16
C LYS A 146 -56.27 -3.28 -52.82
N LEU A 147 -55.65 -3.11 -53.99
CA LEU A 147 -55.91 -1.94 -54.84
C LEU A 147 -56.74 -2.38 -56.05
N PRO A 148 -58.03 -2.02 -56.16
CA PRO A 148 -58.80 -2.32 -57.35
C PRO A 148 -58.21 -1.54 -58.54
N THR A 149 -57.91 -2.25 -59.62
CA THR A 149 -57.49 -1.65 -60.88
C THR A 149 -58.63 -0.82 -61.46
N LEU A 150 -58.45 0.50 -61.50
CA LEU A 150 -59.31 1.39 -62.27
C LEU A 150 -59.08 1.10 -63.76
N ASN A 151 -60.04 0.39 -64.38
CA ASN A 151 -60.10 0.26 -65.83
C ASN A 151 -60.29 1.66 -66.45
N LYS A 152 -59.43 1.99 -67.41
CA LYS A 152 -59.57 3.17 -68.29
C LYS A 152 -60.67 2.93 -69.32
#